data_AF-A0A4Q3N105-F1
#
_entry.id   AF-A0A4Q3N105-F1
#
_cell.length_a   1.000
_cell.length_b   1.000
_cell.length_c   1.000
_cell.angle_alpha   90.00
_cell.angle_beta   90.00
_cell.angle_gamma   90.00
#
_symmetry.space_group_name_H-M   'P 1'
#
loop_
_entity.id
_entity.type
_entity.pdbx_description
1 polymer ?
#
loop_
_entity_poly.entity_id
_entity_poly.type
_entity_poly.pdbx_seq_one_letter_code
_entity_poly.pdbx_strand_id
1 'polypeptide(L)'
;MGARPSAAALCRKLQPWLPTLLVAAGAAFAGLASAQVLPANIAIPFYTPNDFMAGAWRHWYAPRAADFAAQSARLAPALADYCASAPADATAARQPARTQWQVTAQAWDRLAGVQVGAMLQRRSSRQIDFSPTRPVLIQRAIQKAPADVDALETVGTPAKGMPAIEYLLWTEPAAPGSPACRYAGVLAAEVAREGAVLAAAFADLATTKPG
;
A
#
# COMPACT_ATOMS: atom_id res chain seq x y z
N MET A 1 64.28 82.07 -26.47
CA MET A 1 62.80 82.12 -26.56
C MET A 1 62.27 80.76 -26.10
N GLY A 2 61.59 80.72 -24.96
CA GLY A 2 61.05 79.48 -24.38
C GLY A 2 61.67 79.12 -23.02
N ALA A 3 60.94 79.39 -21.95
CA ALA A 3 60.98 78.64 -20.69
C ALA A 3 59.68 78.93 -19.90
N ARG A 4 59.05 77.84 -19.43
CA ARG A 4 57.69 77.74 -18.88
C ARG A 4 57.64 78.20 -17.41
N PRO A 5 56.56 78.86 -16.94
CA PRO A 5 56.30 79.01 -15.52
C PRO A 5 55.67 77.75 -14.89
N SER A 6 55.97 77.60 -13.59
CA SER A 6 55.95 76.38 -12.77
C SER A 6 54.56 76.00 -12.22
N ALA A 7 54.35 74.69 -12.02
CA ALA A 7 53.10 73.99 -11.72
C ALA A 7 52.58 74.14 -10.26
N ALA A 8 52.81 75.27 -9.59
CA ALA A 8 52.59 75.40 -8.14
C ALA A 8 51.35 76.22 -7.73
N ALA A 9 50.36 76.42 -8.61
CA ALA A 9 49.24 77.34 -8.35
C ALA A 9 47.82 76.76 -8.51
N LEU A 10 47.64 75.44 -8.50
CA LEU A 10 46.32 74.81 -8.69
C LEU A 10 45.82 73.95 -7.52
N CYS A 11 46.56 73.89 -6.39
CA CYS A 11 46.22 73.00 -5.27
C CYS A 11 45.71 73.76 -4.03
N ARG A 12 44.78 74.72 -4.18
CA ARG A 12 44.26 75.45 -3.00
C ARG A 12 42.83 76.01 -3.09
N LYS A 13 41.92 75.42 -3.85
CA LYS A 13 40.53 75.96 -3.96
C LYS A 13 39.36 74.97 -4.00
N LEU A 14 39.50 73.71 -3.58
CA LEU A 14 38.37 72.77 -3.60
C LEU A 14 38.31 71.88 -2.35
N GLN A 15 38.27 72.50 -1.16
CA GLN A 15 38.25 71.79 0.12
C GLN A 15 37.26 72.43 1.12
N PRO A 16 35.95 72.42 0.81
CA PRO A 16 35.03 72.10 1.92
C PRO A 16 33.94 71.05 1.65
N TRP A 17 33.91 70.37 0.49
CA TRP A 17 32.79 69.46 0.14
C TRP A 17 33.13 67.96 0.19
N LEU A 18 34.18 67.58 0.92
CA LEU A 18 34.65 66.19 1.01
C LEU A 18 33.89 65.24 1.98
N PRO A 19 33.04 65.66 2.94
CA PRO A 19 32.38 64.68 3.79
C PRO A 19 31.03 64.17 3.24
N THR A 20 30.41 64.84 2.25
CA THR A 20 29.07 64.46 1.74
C THR A 20 29.09 63.46 0.59
N LEU A 21 30.22 63.28 -0.10
CA LEU A 21 30.33 62.34 -1.23
C LEU A 21 30.62 60.89 -0.80
N LEU A 22 31.12 60.66 0.42
CA LEU A 22 31.42 59.31 0.90
C LEU A 22 30.20 58.55 1.44
N VAL A 23 29.11 59.23 1.83
CA VAL A 23 27.88 58.57 2.28
C VAL A 23 27.00 58.13 1.10
N ALA A 24 27.05 58.84 -0.03
CA ALA A 24 26.26 58.47 -1.22
C ALA A 24 26.83 57.24 -1.97
N ALA A 25 28.13 56.97 -1.86
CA ALA A 25 28.76 55.82 -2.53
C ALA A 25 28.41 54.47 -1.87
N GLY A 26 28.08 54.46 -0.57
CA GLY A 26 27.68 53.23 0.14
C GLY A 26 26.26 52.76 -0.19
N ALA A 27 25.34 53.69 -0.46
CA ALA A 27 23.94 53.37 -0.74
C ALA A 27 23.70 52.86 -2.18
N ALA A 28 24.58 53.20 -3.13
CA ALA A 28 24.45 52.75 -4.51
C ALA A 28 24.83 51.27 -4.74
N PHE A 29 25.64 50.67 -3.85
CA PHE A 29 26.04 49.26 -3.96
C PHE A 29 25.08 48.28 -3.27
N ALA A 30 24.15 48.77 -2.42
CA ALA A 30 23.17 47.90 -1.78
C ALA A 30 22.02 47.45 -2.71
N GLY A 31 21.84 48.10 -3.87
CA GLY A 31 20.76 47.81 -4.82
C GLY A 31 21.03 46.68 -5.80
N LEU A 32 22.24 46.09 -5.83
CA LEU A 32 22.63 45.02 -6.75
C LEU A 32 22.86 43.67 -6.05
N ALA A 33 22.33 43.50 -4.85
CA ALA A 33 22.14 42.16 -4.29
C ALA A 33 20.94 41.49 -4.99
N SER A 34 21.10 41.20 -6.28
CA SER A 34 20.25 40.22 -6.95
C SER A 34 20.52 38.89 -6.25
N ALA A 35 19.56 38.41 -5.46
CA ALA A 35 19.60 37.03 -4.99
C ALA A 35 19.80 36.15 -6.24
N GLN A 36 20.98 35.56 -6.37
CA GLN A 36 21.26 34.64 -7.45
C GLN A 36 20.25 33.50 -7.26
N VAL A 37 19.25 33.41 -8.16
CA VAL A 37 18.44 32.20 -8.26
C VAL A 37 19.37 31.14 -8.81
N LEU A 38 20.12 30.51 -7.91
CA LEU A 38 20.84 29.30 -8.23
C LEU A 38 19.76 28.32 -8.70
N PRO A 39 19.80 27.84 -9.97
CA PRO A 39 18.88 26.80 -10.38
C PRO A 39 19.06 25.67 -9.38
N ALA A 40 17.98 25.30 -8.71
CA ALA A 40 18.03 24.21 -7.74
C ALA A 40 18.68 23.03 -8.46
N ASN A 41 19.81 22.55 -7.93
CA ASN A 41 20.44 21.34 -8.42
C ASN A 41 19.56 20.18 -7.98
N ILE A 42 18.47 19.95 -8.71
CA ILE A 42 17.48 18.92 -8.42
C ILE A 42 18.09 17.60 -8.88
N ALA A 43 18.79 16.93 -7.95
CA ALA A 43 19.50 15.67 -8.17
C ALA A 43 18.56 14.44 -8.26
N ILE A 44 17.26 14.64 -8.50
CA ILE A 44 16.25 13.58 -8.56
C ILE A 44 15.33 13.85 -9.76
N PRO A 45 14.97 12.83 -10.58
CA PRO A 45 13.99 13.04 -11.64
C PRO A 45 12.71 13.66 -11.05
N PHE A 46 12.12 14.64 -11.72
CA PHE A 46 10.79 15.15 -11.37
C PHE A 46 9.77 14.03 -11.63
N TYR A 47 9.48 13.20 -10.64
CA TYR A 47 8.28 12.37 -10.64
C TYR A 47 7.20 13.10 -9.85
N THR A 48 6.03 13.21 -10.45
CA THR A 48 4.84 13.72 -9.77
C THR A 48 4.27 12.64 -8.84
N PRO A 49 3.38 13.00 -7.89
CA PRO A 49 2.60 12.01 -7.16
C PRO A 49 1.87 11.03 -8.10
N ASN A 50 1.43 11.49 -9.27
CA ASN A 50 0.76 10.65 -10.26
C ASN A 50 1.73 9.63 -10.88
N ASP A 51 2.98 10.02 -11.16
CA ASP A 51 4.02 9.09 -11.65
C ASP A 51 4.38 8.05 -10.59
N PHE A 52 4.50 8.48 -9.32
CA PHE A 52 4.72 7.58 -8.19
C PHE A 52 3.60 6.55 -8.07
N MET A 53 2.33 6.99 -8.09
CA MET A 53 1.20 6.08 -7.96
C MET A 53 1.07 5.15 -9.17
N ALA A 54 1.31 5.62 -10.39
CA ALA A 54 1.34 4.77 -11.58
C ALA A 54 2.41 3.67 -11.45
N GLY A 55 3.60 4.04 -10.95
CA GLY A 55 4.66 3.08 -10.61
C GLY A 55 4.23 2.10 -9.53
N ALA A 56 3.60 2.57 -8.46
CA ALA A 56 3.10 1.73 -7.38
C ALA A 56 2.02 0.74 -7.86
N TRP A 57 1.06 1.17 -8.68
CA TRP A 57 0.05 0.27 -9.27
C TRP A 57 0.70 -0.84 -10.07
N ARG A 58 1.62 -0.49 -10.96
CA ARG A 58 2.26 -1.42 -11.89
C ARG A 58 3.23 -2.38 -11.21
N HIS A 59 4.08 -1.87 -10.34
CA HIS A 59 5.23 -2.61 -9.82
C HIS A 59 5.02 -3.16 -8.41
N TRP A 60 4.08 -2.59 -7.64
CA TRP A 60 3.77 -3.06 -6.30
C TRP A 60 2.46 -3.83 -6.24
N TYR A 61 1.34 -3.16 -6.51
CA TYR A 61 0.00 -3.67 -6.18
C TYR A 61 -0.50 -4.73 -7.17
N ALA A 62 -0.41 -4.49 -8.47
CA ALA A 62 -0.87 -5.46 -9.48
C ALA A 62 -0.26 -6.86 -9.34
N PRO A 63 1.08 -7.03 -9.26
CA PRO A 63 1.67 -8.37 -9.11
C PRO A 63 1.30 -9.04 -7.77
N ARG A 64 1.15 -8.27 -6.68
CA ARG A 64 0.78 -8.80 -5.37
C ARG A 64 -0.70 -9.19 -5.29
N ALA A 65 -1.56 -8.42 -5.92
CA ALA A 65 -2.97 -8.74 -6.03
C ALA A 65 -3.17 -10.01 -6.86
N ALA A 66 -2.41 -10.17 -7.95
CA ALA A 66 -2.39 -11.40 -8.73
C ALA A 66 -1.86 -12.61 -7.93
N ASP A 67 -0.78 -12.45 -7.16
CA ASP A 67 -0.28 -13.51 -6.27
C ASP A 67 -1.34 -13.89 -5.23
N PHE A 68 -1.93 -12.92 -4.53
CA PHE A 68 -2.99 -13.18 -3.56
C PHE A 68 -4.20 -13.88 -4.18
N ALA A 69 -4.66 -13.47 -5.37
CA ALA A 69 -5.73 -14.15 -6.09
C ALA A 69 -5.35 -15.61 -6.42
N ALA A 70 -4.13 -15.85 -6.88
CA ALA A 70 -3.65 -17.20 -7.19
C ALA A 70 -3.57 -18.10 -5.94
N GLN A 71 -3.06 -17.59 -4.82
CA GLN A 71 -2.96 -18.37 -3.58
C GLN A 71 -4.34 -18.61 -2.93
N SER A 72 -5.20 -17.59 -2.89
CA SER A 72 -6.56 -17.74 -2.35
C SER A 72 -7.40 -18.72 -3.16
N ALA A 73 -7.27 -18.75 -4.49
CA ALA A 73 -7.96 -19.72 -5.34
C ALA A 73 -7.55 -21.18 -5.07
N ARG A 74 -6.33 -21.42 -4.55
CA ARG A 74 -5.84 -22.75 -4.18
C ARG A 74 -6.29 -23.21 -2.80
N LEU A 75 -6.79 -22.31 -1.95
CA LEU A 75 -7.19 -22.64 -0.59
C LEU A 75 -8.44 -23.51 -0.52
N ALA A 76 -9.46 -23.22 -1.34
CA ALA A 76 -10.69 -24.01 -1.36
C ALA A 76 -10.45 -25.48 -1.79
N PRO A 77 -9.70 -25.78 -2.87
CA PRO A 77 -9.29 -27.15 -3.20
C PRO A 77 -8.51 -27.85 -2.07
N ALA A 78 -7.54 -27.17 -1.45
CA ALA A 78 -6.75 -27.77 -0.36
C ALA A 78 -7.63 -28.12 0.87
N LEU A 79 -8.64 -27.30 1.16
CA LEU A 79 -9.64 -27.61 2.19
C LEU A 79 -10.59 -28.72 1.75
N ALA A 80 -10.98 -28.78 0.48
CA ALA A 80 -11.82 -29.84 -0.05
C ALA A 80 -11.15 -31.22 0.09
N ASP A 81 -9.86 -31.31 -0.25
CA ASP A 81 -9.05 -32.53 -0.10
C ASP A 81 -8.99 -32.97 1.37
N TYR A 82 -8.78 -32.02 2.29
CA TYR A 82 -8.85 -32.29 3.73
C TYR A 82 -10.24 -32.77 4.15
N CYS A 83 -11.31 -32.08 3.72
CA CYS A 83 -12.68 -32.41 4.11
C CYS A 83 -13.18 -33.74 3.54
N ALA A 84 -12.59 -34.22 2.45
CA ALA A 84 -12.89 -35.52 1.83
C ALA A 84 -12.06 -36.68 2.42
N SER A 85 -11.04 -36.38 3.24
CA SER A 85 -10.19 -37.41 3.85
C SER A 85 -10.96 -38.33 4.81
N ALA A 86 -10.49 -39.57 4.95
CA ALA A 86 -11.00 -40.47 5.97
C ALA A 86 -10.66 -39.91 7.37
N PRO A 87 -11.53 -40.09 8.39
CA PRO A 87 -11.25 -39.61 9.75
C PRO A 87 -9.92 -40.10 10.33
N ALA A 88 -9.49 -41.31 9.95
CA ALA A 88 -8.22 -41.89 10.37
C ALA A 88 -6.99 -41.11 9.84
N ASP A 89 -7.12 -40.47 8.67
CA ASP A 89 -6.03 -39.75 7.99
C ASP A 89 -6.10 -38.24 8.22
N ALA A 90 -7.15 -37.76 8.91
CA ALA A 90 -7.50 -36.34 9.04
C ALA A 90 -6.32 -35.47 9.52
N THR A 91 -5.49 -35.96 10.44
CA THR A 91 -4.33 -35.21 10.95
C THR A 91 -3.29 -34.95 9.85
N ALA A 92 -2.96 -35.97 9.05
CA ALA A 92 -2.02 -35.86 7.96
C ALA A 92 -2.61 -35.06 6.79
N ALA A 93 -3.87 -35.35 6.43
CA ALA A 93 -4.60 -34.68 5.36
C ALA A 93 -4.86 -33.18 5.62
N ARG A 94 -4.84 -32.74 6.88
CA ARG A 94 -4.97 -31.30 7.23
C ARG A 94 -3.72 -30.49 6.91
N GLN A 95 -2.55 -31.12 6.81
CA GLN A 95 -1.30 -30.38 6.68
C GLN A 95 -1.20 -29.59 5.36
N PRO A 96 -1.59 -30.12 4.18
CA PRO A 96 -1.68 -29.33 2.95
C PRO A 96 -2.59 -28.10 3.07
N ALA A 97 -3.76 -28.24 3.70
CA ALA A 97 -4.69 -27.12 3.92
C ALA A 97 -4.07 -26.02 4.81
N ARG A 98 -3.35 -26.42 5.87
CA ARG A 98 -2.60 -25.48 6.72
C ARG A 98 -1.49 -24.75 5.97
N THR A 99 -0.70 -25.46 5.17
CA THR A 99 0.35 -24.85 4.35
C THR A 99 -0.25 -23.87 3.34
N GLN A 100 -1.35 -24.25 2.67
CA GLN A 100 -2.00 -23.35 1.72
C GLN A 100 -2.60 -22.13 2.41
N TRP A 101 -3.17 -22.28 3.61
CA TRP A 101 -3.64 -21.15 4.40
C TRP A 101 -2.51 -20.18 4.72
N GLN A 102 -1.35 -20.69 5.17
CA GLN A 102 -0.18 -19.86 5.49
C GLN A 102 0.33 -19.08 4.26
N VAL A 103 0.44 -19.75 3.10
CA VAL A 103 0.86 -19.12 1.85
C VAL A 103 -0.14 -18.03 1.43
N THR A 104 -1.44 -18.29 1.59
CA THR A 104 -2.50 -17.31 1.28
C THR A 104 -2.44 -16.11 2.22
N ALA A 105 -2.27 -16.34 3.53
CA ALA A 105 -2.13 -15.28 4.53
C ALA A 105 -0.90 -14.40 4.25
N GLN A 106 0.25 -15.00 3.93
CA GLN A 106 1.45 -14.25 3.55
C GLN A 106 1.29 -13.45 2.25
N ALA A 107 0.50 -13.94 1.29
CA ALA A 107 0.19 -13.18 0.08
C ALA A 107 -0.74 -11.99 0.40
N TRP A 108 -1.71 -12.18 1.28
CA TRP A 108 -2.55 -11.11 1.80
C TRP A 108 -1.73 -10.04 2.52
N ASP A 109 -0.88 -10.41 3.48
CA ASP A 109 -0.06 -9.47 4.24
C ASP A 109 0.84 -8.62 3.33
N ARG A 110 1.45 -9.26 2.31
CA ARG A 110 2.28 -8.58 1.33
C ARG A 110 1.49 -7.56 0.49
N LEU A 111 0.25 -7.87 0.14
CA LEU A 111 -0.65 -6.96 -0.59
C LEU A 111 -1.18 -5.84 0.32
N ALA A 112 -1.62 -6.19 1.52
CA ALA A 112 -2.38 -5.33 2.43
C ALA A 112 -1.51 -4.45 3.35
N GLY A 113 -0.18 -4.55 3.26
CA GLY A 113 0.74 -3.74 4.07
C GLY A 113 0.47 -2.23 4.01
N VAL A 114 0.03 -1.72 2.86
CA VAL A 114 -0.58 -0.38 2.73
C VAL A 114 -1.86 -0.51 1.93
N GLN A 115 -3.00 -0.25 2.56
CA GLN A 115 -4.30 -0.38 1.92
C GLN A 115 -4.67 0.89 1.17
N VAL A 116 -4.98 0.73 -0.13
CA VAL A 116 -5.34 1.81 -1.05
C VAL A 116 -6.34 1.30 -2.09
N GLY A 117 -6.95 2.22 -2.84
CA GLY A 117 -7.80 1.90 -3.98
C GLY A 117 -8.95 0.95 -3.62
N ALA A 118 -9.10 -0.11 -4.40
CA ALA A 118 -10.18 -1.09 -4.25
C ALA A 118 -10.24 -1.73 -2.86
N MET A 119 -9.10 -1.94 -2.18
CA MET A 119 -9.08 -2.50 -0.83
C MET A 119 -9.84 -1.64 0.17
N LEU A 120 -9.69 -0.31 0.10
CA LEU A 120 -10.39 0.62 0.99
C LEU A 120 -11.86 0.76 0.61
N GLN A 121 -12.15 0.88 -0.70
CA GLN A 121 -13.51 1.03 -1.21
C GLN A 121 -14.40 -0.17 -0.83
N ARG A 122 -13.83 -1.37 -0.90
CA ARG A 122 -14.51 -2.64 -0.59
C ARG A 122 -14.38 -3.06 0.87
N ARG A 123 -13.53 -2.36 1.64
CA ARG A 123 -13.19 -2.70 3.03
C ARG A 123 -12.65 -4.14 3.14
N SER A 124 -11.82 -4.56 2.18
CA SER A 124 -11.40 -5.95 2.00
C SER A 124 -10.70 -6.52 3.23
N SER A 125 -9.96 -5.71 3.99
CA SER A 125 -9.36 -6.15 5.26
C SER A 125 -10.39 -6.64 6.28
N ARG A 126 -11.60 -6.05 6.33
CA ARG A 126 -12.66 -6.57 7.20
C ARG A 126 -13.21 -7.89 6.68
N GLN A 127 -13.21 -8.13 5.38
CA GLN A 127 -13.75 -9.38 4.83
C GLN A 127 -12.72 -10.53 4.93
N ILE A 128 -11.45 -10.23 4.66
CA ILE A 128 -10.39 -11.23 4.56
C ILE A 128 -9.72 -11.48 5.90
N ASP A 129 -9.46 -10.45 6.70
CA ASP A 129 -8.55 -10.54 7.86
C ASP A 129 -9.05 -9.73 9.06
N PHE A 130 -10.31 -9.96 9.44
CA PHE A 130 -10.82 -9.39 10.69
C PHE A 130 -10.31 -10.17 11.90
N SER A 131 -9.44 -9.53 12.68
CA SER A 131 -8.91 -10.08 13.92
C SER A 131 -9.27 -9.20 15.13
N PRO A 132 -9.64 -9.81 16.29
CA PRO A 132 -9.76 -11.24 16.52
C PRO A 132 -11.08 -11.81 16.00
N THR A 133 -11.10 -13.09 15.66
CA THR A 133 -12.34 -13.84 15.41
C THR A 133 -13.20 -13.95 16.67
N ARG A 134 -14.45 -14.41 16.55
CA ARG A 134 -15.36 -14.71 17.66
C ARG A 134 -15.86 -16.15 17.56
N PRO A 135 -15.31 -17.11 18.33
CA PRO A 135 -15.68 -18.53 18.25
C PRO A 135 -17.18 -18.80 18.37
N VAL A 136 -17.87 -18.09 19.27
CA VAL A 136 -19.34 -18.22 19.41
C VAL A 136 -20.09 -17.83 18.13
N LEU A 137 -19.59 -16.86 17.37
CA LEU A 137 -20.19 -16.46 16.10
C LEU A 137 -19.84 -17.45 14.97
N ILE A 138 -18.63 -18.02 14.98
CA ILE A 138 -18.26 -19.12 14.06
C ILE A 138 -19.20 -20.31 14.27
N GLN A 139 -19.41 -20.75 15.51
CA GLN A 139 -20.31 -21.85 15.83
C GLN A 139 -21.75 -21.60 15.37
N ARG A 140 -22.27 -20.37 15.59
CA ARG A 140 -23.59 -19.98 15.07
C ARG A 140 -23.65 -19.98 13.54
N ALA A 141 -22.59 -19.56 12.86
CA ALA A 141 -22.52 -19.57 11.40
C ALA A 141 -22.49 -21.02 10.85
N ILE A 142 -21.75 -21.92 11.49
CA ILE A 142 -21.72 -23.35 11.16
C ILE A 142 -23.12 -23.97 11.29
N GLN A 143 -23.86 -23.63 12.35
CA GLN A 143 -25.23 -24.11 12.55
C GLN A 143 -26.23 -23.58 11.50
N LYS A 144 -26.05 -22.33 11.05
CA LYS A 144 -26.83 -21.75 9.94
C LYS A 144 -26.53 -22.42 8.59
N ALA A 145 -25.38 -23.09 8.47
CA ALA A 145 -24.96 -23.86 7.31
C ALA A 145 -25.11 -23.10 5.97
N PRO A 146 -24.44 -21.93 5.80
CA PRO A 146 -24.45 -21.24 4.52
C PRO A 146 -23.92 -22.17 3.41
N ALA A 147 -24.69 -22.28 2.32
CA ALA A 147 -24.39 -23.22 1.24
C ALA A 147 -23.33 -22.69 0.26
N ASP A 148 -23.25 -21.36 0.13
CA ASP A 148 -22.42 -20.67 -0.84
C ASP A 148 -21.93 -19.31 -0.29
N VAL A 149 -21.15 -18.62 -1.10
CA VAL A 149 -20.55 -17.33 -0.75
C VAL A 149 -21.61 -16.24 -0.60
N ASP A 150 -22.73 -16.31 -1.32
CA ASP A 150 -23.78 -15.28 -1.22
C ASP A 150 -24.55 -15.40 0.10
N ALA A 151 -24.74 -16.63 0.60
CA ALA A 151 -25.30 -16.88 1.92
C ALA A 151 -24.43 -16.29 3.06
N LEU A 152 -23.13 -16.06 2.82
CA LEU A 152 -22.25 -15.44 3.80
C LEU A 152 -22.59 -13.96 4.03
N GLU A 153 -23.29 -13.24 3.16
CA GLU A 153 -23.65 -11.81 3.38
C GLU A 153 -24.40 -11.58 4.69
N THR A 154 -25.09 -12.61 5.22
CA THR A 154 -25.81 -12.56 6.51
C THR A 154 -24.96 -12.95 7.73
N VAL A 155 -23.72 -13.40 7.51
CA VAL A 155 -22.78 -13.81 8.55
C VAL A 155 -21.96 -12.59 8.99
N GLY A 156 -21.87 -12.38 10.31
CA GLY A 156 -21.08 -11.29 10.85
C GLY A 156 -19.59 -11.46 10.54
N THR A 157 -18.93 -10.37 10.16
CA THR A 157 -17.49 -10.30 9.87
C THR A 157 -16.57 -11.09 10.83
N PRO A 158 -16.75 -11.06 12.17
CA PRO A 158 -15.86 -11.79 13.07
C PRO A 158 -15.94 -13.31 12.97
N ALA A 159 -16.86 -13.87 12.19
CA ALA A 159 -17.01 -15.30 11.94
C ALA A 159 -16.50 -15.73 10.56
N LYS A 160 -15.88 -14.83 9.78
CA LYS A 160 -15.46 -15.05 8.39
C LYS A 160 -13.95 -14.87 8.18
N GLY A 161 -13.53 -15.00 6.93
CA GLY A 161 -12.19 -14.68 6.46
C GLY A 161 -11.14 -15.68 6.92
N MET A 162 -9.89 -15.33 6.65
CA MET A 162 -8.70 -16.11 6.99
C MET A 162 -8.62 -16.46 8.48
N PRO A 163 -8.91 -15.55 9.44
CA PRO A 163 -8.87 -15.90 10.87
C PRO A 163 -9.89 -16.96 11.29
N ALA A 164 -11.08 -17.00 10.67
CA ALA A 164 -12.04 -18.06 10.95
C ALA A 164 -11.61 -19.41 10.35
N ILE A 165 -10.99 -19.40 9.17
CA ILE A 165 -10.39 -20.61 8.59
C ILE A 165 -9.23 -21.10 9.47
N GLU A 166 -8.41 -20.19 10.01
CA GLU A 166 -7.32 -20.52 10.94
C GLU A 166 -7.85 -21.21 12.19
N TYR A 167 -8.89 -20.64 12.80
CA TYR A 167 -9.55 -21.24 13.96
C TYR A 167 -9.97 -22.70 13.66
N LEU A 168 -10.54 -22.95 12.48
CA LEU A 168 -11.01 -24.27 12.03
C LEU A 168 -9.89 -25.21 11.55
N LEU A 169 -8.65 -24.75 11.45
CA LEU A 169 -7.48 -25.55 11.07
C LEU A 169 -6.52 -25.78 12.25
N TRP A 170 -6.55 -24.94 13.29
CA TRP A 170 -5.63 -25.02 14.43
C TRP A 170 -6.33 -25.13 15.79
N THR A 171 -7.28 -24.25 16.10
CA THR A 171 -7.83 -24.13 17.46
C THR A 171 -8.95 -25.13 17.72
N GLU A 172 -9.90 -25.23 16.79
CA GLU A 172 -10.98 -26.21 16.81
C GLU A 172 -11.05 -26.88 15.44
N PRO A 173 -10.15 -27.85 15.17
CA PRO A 173 -10.03 -28.40 13.83
C PRO A 173 -11.32 -29.06 13.36
N ALA A 174 -11.83 -28.60 12.21
CA ALA A 174 -13.07 -29.11 11.65
C ALA A 174 -12.91 -30.56 11.17
N ALA A 175 -13.67 -31.50 11.75
CA ALA A 175 -13.60 -32.90 11.33
C ALA A 175 -14.01 -33.08 9.85
N PRO A 176 -13.35 -33.98 9.08
CA PRO A 176 -13.77 -34.31 7.71
C PRO A 176 -15.26 -34.69 7.65
N GLY A 177 -15.94 -34.32 6.56
CA GLY A 177 -17.39 -34.50 6.38
C GLY A 177 -18.32 -33.66 7.29
N SER A 178 -17.78 -32.94 8.27
CA SER A 178 -18.60 -32.13 9.18
C SER A 178 -19.14 -30.83 8.55
N PRO A 179 -20.22 -30.24 9.10
CA PRO A 179 -20.66 -28.89 8.72
C PRO A 179 -19.57 -27.82 8.86
N ALA A 180 -18.70 -27.94 9.86
CA ALA A 180 -17.59 -27.03 10.08
C ALA A 180 -16.57 -27.07 8.92
N CYS A 181 -16.31 -28.27 8.37
CA CYS A 181 -15.39 -28.43 7.26
C CYS A 181 -15.96 -27.86 5.97
N ARG A 182 -17.27 -28.09 5.72
CA ARG A 182 -17.99 -27.42 4.62
C ARG A 182 -17.95 -25.90 4.75
N TYR A 183 -18.19 -25.38 5.95
CA TYR A 183 -18.14 -23.94 6.22
C TYR A 183 -16.76 -23.34 5.91
N ALA A 184 -15.67 -24.00 6.31
CA ALA A 184 -14.31 -23.57 5.96
C ALA A 184 -14.11 -23.47 4.44
N GLY A 185 -14.66 -24.41 3.67
CA GLY A 185 -14.64 -24.36 2.21
C GLY A 185 -15.37 -23.14 1.63
N VAL A 186 -16.55 -22.79 2.16
CA VAL A 186 -17.31 -21.60 1.73
C VAL A 186 -16.55 -20.31 2.07
N LEU A 187 -15.92 -20.23 3.25
CA LEU A 187 -15.06 -19.10 3.60
C LEU A 187 -13.86 -18.96 2.66
N ALA A 188 -13.20 -20.07 2.30
CA ALA A 188 -12.10 -20.02 1.34
C ALA A 188 -12.54 -19.56 -0.06
N ALA A 189 -13.75 -19.96 -0.48
CA ALA A 189 -14.34 -19.45 -1.72
C ALA A 189 -14.64 -17.93 -1.66
N GLU A 190 -15.08 -17.40 -0.51
CA GLU A 190 -15.24 -15.96 -0.30
C GLU A 190 -13.92 -15.20 -0.45
N VAL A 191 -12.85 -15.71 0.19
CA VAL A 191 -11.50 -15.13 0.10
C VAL A 191 -10.99 -15.16 -1.33
N ALA A 192 -11.21 -16.26 -2.07
CA ALA A 192 -10.85 -16.36 -3.48
C ALA A 192 -11.62 -15.36 -4.36
N ARG A 193 -12.93 -15.20 -4.12
CA ARG A 193 -13.77 -14.22 -4.83
C ARG A 193 -13.24 -12.80 -4.63
N GLU A 194 -12.95 -12.41 -3.39
CA GLU A 194 -12.39 -11.08 -3.11
C GLU A 194 -10.99 -10.91 -3.70
N GLY A 195 -10.14 -11.94 -3.63
CA GLY A 195 -8.82 -11.96 -4.27
C GLY A 195 -8.89 -11.69 -5.78
N ALA A 196 -9.79 -12.37 -6.49
CA ALA A 196 -10.00 -12.16 -7.93
C ALA A 196 -10.46 -10.73 -8.25
N VAL A 197 -11.38 -10.17 -7.44
CA VAL A 197 -11.85 -8.79 -7.62
C VAL A 197 -10.71 -7.78 -7.41
N LEU A 198 -9.88 -7.97 -6.38
CA LEU A 198 -8.73 -7.11 -6.13
C LEU A 198 -7.68 -7.21 -7.25
N ALA A 199 -7.40 -8.41 -7.76
CA ALA A 199 -6.49 -8.60 -8.88
C ALA A 199 -6.95 -7.85 -10.13
N ALA A 200 -8.23 -7.95 -10.49
CA ALA A 200 -8.80 -7.22 -11.61
C ALA A 200 -8.68 -5.70 -11.42
N ALA A 201 -9.09 -5.19 -10.26
CA ALA A 201 -9.06 -3.75 -9.98
C ALA A 201 -7.64 -3.16 -10.01
N PHE A 202 -6.64 -3.86 -9.49
CA PHE A 202 -5.25 -3.38 -9.54
C PHE A 202 -4.61 -3.55 -10.93
N ALA A 203 -5.04 -4.52 -11.73
CA ALA A 203 -4.62 -4.63 -13.13
C ALA A 203 -5.13 -3.44 -13.95
N ASP A 204 -6.39 -3.03 -13.75
CA ASP A 204 -6.97 -1.86 -14.41
C ASP A 204 -6.22 -0.56 -14.04
N LEU A 205 -5.92 -0.38 -12.74
CA LEU A 205 -5.14 0.77 -12.27
C LEU A 205 -3.70 0.78 -12.83
N ALA A 206 -3.09 -0.38 -13.06
CA ALA A 206 -1.72 -0.48 -13.59
C ALA A 206 -1.60 -0.10 -15.08
N THR A 207 -2.71 -0.15 -15.82
CA THR A 207 -2.77 0.17 -17.26
C THR A 207 -3.35 1.56 -17.54
N THR A 208 -4.02 2.16 -16.57
CA THR A 208 -4.57 3.51 -16.68
C THR A 208 -3.45 4.56 -16.74
N LYS A 209 -3.52 5.48 -17.71
CA LYS A 209 -2.58 6.62 -17.76
C LYS A 209 -2.85 7.57 -16.59
N PRO A 210 -1.82 8.02 -15.85
CA PRO A 210 -2.00 9.12 -14.91
C PRO A 210 -2.52 10.35 -15.66
N GLY A 211 -3.63 10.92 -15.17
CA GLY A 211 -4.21 12.17 -15.68
C GLY A 211 -3.49 13.40 -15.15
#